data_AF-A0A846NF72-F1
#
_entry.id   AF-A0A846NF72-F1
#
_cell.length_a   1.000
_cell.length_b   1.000
_cell.length_c   1.000
_cell.angle_alpha   90.00
_cell.angle_beta   90.00
_cell.angle_gamma   90.00
#
_symmetry.space_group_name_H-M   'P 1'
#
loop_
_entity.id
_entity.type
_entity.pdbx_description
1 polymer ?
#
loop_
_entity_poly.entity_id
_entity_poly.type
_entity_poly.pdbx_seq_one_letter_code
_entity_poly.pdbx_strand_id
1 'polypeptide(L)' 'SCNRIIAPGAEATKFPCPDCGEIVIWRCSKCREFRRPYKCPKCGFQGP' A
#
# COMPACT_ATOMS: atom_id res chain seq x y z
N SER A 1 -0.20 -0.44 -7.84
CA SER A 1 -0.47 -1.80 -8.37
C SER A 1 -1.92 -2.09 -8.78
N CYS A 2 -2.89 -1.18 -8.61
CA CYS A 2 -4.24 -1.40 -9.14
C CYS A 2 -4.90 -0.16 -9.79
N ASN A 3 -4.29 1.03 -9.69
CA ASN A 3 -4.78 2.31 -10.22
C ASN A 3 -6.29 2.55 -10.04
N ARG A 4 -6.90 1.88 -9.05
CA ARG A 4 -8.33 1.93 -8.78
C ARG A 4 -8.57 3.02 -7.75
N ILE A 5 -9.53 3.89 -8.07
CA ILE A 5 -10.05 4.90 -7.16
C ILE A 5 -10.62 4.14 -5.96
N ILE A 6 -10.09 4.42 -4.77
CA ILE A 6 -10.60 3.85 -3.53
C ILE A 6 -11.93 4.54 -3.26
N ALA A 7 -13.03 3.84 -3.52
CA ALA A 7 -14.36 4.35 -3.21
C ALA A 7 -14.49 4.59 -1.69
N PRO A 8 -15.22 5.63 -1.25
CA PRO A 8 -15.49 5.86 0.17
C PRO A 8 -16.37 4.70 0.69
N GLY A 9 -15.73 3.72 1.35
CA GLY A 9 -16.35 2.45 1.75
C GLY A 9 -15.53 1.21 1.36
N ALA A 10 -14.54 1.35 0.48
CA ALA A 10 -13.54 0.31 0.28
C ALA A 10 -12.61 0.29 1.49
N GLU A 11 -12.53 -0.86 2.18
CA GLU A 11 -11.54 -1.09 3.23
C GLU A 11 -10.14 -0.85 2.64
N ALA A 12 -9.56 0.31 2.91
CA ALA A 12 -8.22 0.67 2.50
C ALA A 12 -7.42 1.01 3.74
N THR A 13 -6.28 0.34 3.91
CA THR A 13 -5.38 0.62 5.03
C THR A 13 -4.30 1.59 4.60
N LYS A 14 -4.03 2.57 5.45
CA LYS A 14 -2.88 3.47 5.32
C LYS A 14 -1.93 3.16 6.46
N PHE A 15 -0.66 2.92 6.14
CA PHE A 15 0.39 2.73 7.14
C PHE A 15 1.68 3.39 6.65
N PRO A 16 2.49 3.94 7.56
CA PRO A 16 3.82 4.44 7.21
C PRO A 16 4.71 3.28 6.79
N CYS A 17 5.62 3.52 5.85
CA CYS A 17 6.60 2.51 5.46
C CYS A 17 7.47 2.12 6.68
N PRO A 18 7.62 0.82 7.01
CA PRO A 18 8.36 0.39 8.19
C PRO A 18 9.87 0.65 8.10
N ASP A 19 10.39 0.85 6.89
CA ASP A 19 11.81 1.00 6.63
C ASP A 19 12.25 2.46 6.64
N CYS A 20 11.47 3.36 6.02
CA CYS A 20 11.82 4.79 5.95
C CYS A 20 10.92 5.71 6.79
N GLY A 21 9.74 5.26 7.24
CA GLY A 21 8.81 6.04 8.09
C GLY A 21 8.16 7.27 7.44
N GLU A 22 8.76 7.82 6.38
CA GLU A 22 8.37 9.10 5.77
C GLU A 22 7.25 8.97 4.74
N ILE A 23 7.10 7.81 4.10
CA ILE A 23 6.03 7.62 3.12
C ILE A 23 4.83 6.93 3.75
N VAL A 24 3.64 7.41 3.41
CA VAL A 24 2.38 6.75 3.75
C VAL A 24 1.99 5.84 2.59
N ILE A 25 1.98 4.54 2.85
CA ILE A 25 1.61 3.53 1.87
C ILE A 25 0.11 3.29 2.01
N TRP A 26 -0.59 3.45 0.90
CA TRP A 26 -2.02 3.21 0.84
C TRP A 26 -2.31 1.93 0.07
N ARG A 27 -2.98 0.98 0.73
CA ARG A 27 -3.28 -0.34 0.15
C ARG A 27 -4.76 -0.65 0.25
N CYS A 28 -5.32 -1.06 -0.89
CA CYS A 28 -6.68 -1.56 -0.98
C CYS A 28 -6.81 -2.95 -0.32
N SER A 29 -7.95 -3.32 0.28
CA SER A 29 -8.09 -4.64 0.92
C SER A 29 -7.92 -5.79 -0.06
N LYS A 30 -8.37 -5.66 -1.31
CA LYS A 30 -8.05 -6.63 -2.36
C LYS A 30 -6.53 -6.78 -2.54
N CYS A 31 -5.80 -5.67 -2.55
CA CYS A 31 -4.34 -5.67 -2.70
C CYS A 31 -3.65 -6.41 -1.54
N ARG A 32 -4.21 -6.32 -0.32
CA ARG A 32 -3.74 -7.05 0.87
C ARG A 32 -4.13 -8.53 0.83
N GLU A 33 -5.36 -8.84 0.45
CA GLU A 33 -5.87 -10.21 0.33
C GLU A 33 -5.06 -11.01 -0.69
N PHE A 34 -4.79 -10.40 -1.85
CA PHE A 34 -3.94 -10.98 -2.88
C PHE A 34 -2.43 -10.83 -2.62
N ARG A 35 -2.02 -10.27 -1.46
CA ARG A 35 -0.61 -9.98 -1.10
C ARG A 35 0.21 -9.44 -2.28
N ARG A 36 -0.36 -8.50 -3.02
CA ARG A 36 0.30 -7.96 -4.21
C ARG A 36 1.55 -7.23 -3.76
N PRO A 37 2.73 -7.43 -4.35
CA PRO A 37 3.90 -6.67 -3.95
C PRO A 37 3.67 -5.16 -4.12
N TYR A 38 4.07 -4.37 -3.12
CA TYR A 38 4.23 -2.93 -3.23
C TYR A 38 5.69 -2.57 -3.08
N LYS A 39 6.11 -1.52 -3.78
CA LYS A 39 7.45 -0.96 -3.65
C LYS A 39 7.35 0.44 -3.07
N CYS A 40 8.10 0.69 -2.01
CA CYS A 40 8.30 2.04 -1.51
C CYS A 40 9.15 2.83 -2.51
N PRO A 41 8.70 3.99 -3.04
CA PRO A 41 9.50 4.83 -3.93
C PRO A 41 10.76 5.44 -3.28
N LYS A 42 10.82 5.52 -1.94
CA LYS A 42 11.93 6.20 -1.24
C LYS A 42 13.09 5.25 -0.93
N CYS A 43 12.83 4.14 -0.24
CA CYS A 43 13.85 3.18 0.15
C CYS A 43 13.90 1.93 -0.74
N GLY A 44 12.93 1.77 -1.64
CA GLY A 44 12.86 0.58 -2.49
C GLY A 44 12.33 -0.67 -1.79
N PHE A 45 11.93 -0.57 -0.51
CA PHE A 45 11.35 -1.68 0.26
C PHE A 45 10.19 -2.32 -0.50
N GLN A 46 10.29 -3.62 -0.75
CA GLN A 46 9.27 -4.40 -1.43
C GLN A 46 8.55 -5.30 -0.44
N GLY A 47 7.32 -4.93 -0.08
CA GLY A 47 6.48 -5.69 0.85
C GLY A 47 5.28 -6.35 0.16
N PRO A 48 4.66 -7.37 0.78
CA PRO A 48 3.46 -8.03 0.26
C PRO A 48 2.17 -7.21 0.38
#